data_AF-A0A2D0HD92-F1
#
_entry.id   AF-A0A2D0HD92-F1
#
_cell.length_a   1.000
_cell.length_b   1.000
_cell.length_c   1.000
_cell.angle_alpha   90.00
_cell.angle_beta   90.00
_cell.angle_gamma   90.00
#
_symmetry.space_group_name_H-M   'P 1'
#
loop_
_entity.id
_entity.type
_entity.pdbx_description
1 polymer ?
#
loop_
_entity_poly.entity_id
_entity_poly.type
_entity_poly.pdbx_seq_one_letter_code
_entity_poly.pdbx_strand_id
1 'polypeptide(L)'
;MAQFSESADVPDMGRRQFMNLLTFGTVTGVALGALYPVVKYFIPPVSGAAGGGATAKDELGNDVSVSKFLENRNAGDRNLVQGLKGDPTYIVVDS
;
A
#
# COMPACT_ATOMS: atom_id res chain seq x y z
N MET A 1 -67.16 -4.51 3.84
CA MET A 1 -65.80 -4.00 3.59
C MET A 1 -65.39 -3.22 4.83
N ALA A 2 -64.71 -3.89 5.75
CA ALA A 2 -64.25 -3.26 7.00
C ALA A 2 -63.00 -2.44 6.69
N GLN A 3 -63.08 -1.15 7.01
CA GLN A 3 -62.03 -0.17 6.95
C GLN A 3 -60.80 -0.67 7.73
N PHE A 4 -59.70 -0.94 7.01
CA PHE A 4 -58.38 -1.04 7.62
C PHE A 4 -58.06 0.35 8.18
N SER A 5 -58.36 0.54 9.46
CA SER A 5 -57.67 1.57 10.24
C SER A 5 -56.24 1.06 10.39
N GLU A 6 -55.34 1.47 9.49
CA GLU A 6 -53.91 1.45 9.79
C GLU A 6 -53.77 2.21 11.11
N SER A 7 -53.56 1.48 12.20
CA SER A 7 -53.32 2.07 13.51
C SER A 7 -52.11 2.99 13.34
N ALA A 8 -52.31 4.31 13.48
CA ALA A 8 -51.29 5.33 13.26
C ALA A 8 -49.99 5.09 14.08
N ASP A 9 -50.08 4.26 15.11
CA ASP A 9 -48.98 3.83 15.97
C ASP A 9 -48.11 2.69 15.40
N VAL A 10 -48.48 2.05 14.28
CA VAL A 10 -47.73 0.93 13.70
C VAL A 10 -47.08 1.36 12.37
N PRO A 11 -45.75 1.27 12.24
CA PRO A 11 -45.08 1.65 11.00
C PRO A 11 -45.43 0.69 9.86
N ASP A 12 -45.81 1.28 8.73
CA ASP A 12 -46.00 0.62 7.43
C ASP A 12 -44.69 -0.01 6.90
N MET A 13 -44.78 -0.79 5.82
CA MET A 13 -43.61 -1.48 5.25
C MET A 13 -42.56 -0.51 4.69
N GLY A 14 -42.97 0.64 4.13
CA GLY A 14 -42.05 1.65 3.59
C GLY A 14 -41.19 2.27 4.68
N ARG A 15 -41.79 2.62 5.81
CA ARG A 15 -41.09 3.12 7.01
C ARG A 15 -40.12 2.09 7.58
N ARG A 16 -40.51 0.80 7.59
CA ARG A 16 -39.63 -0.29 8.01
C ARG A 16 -38.44 -0.47 7.06
N GLN A 17 -38.67 -0.45 5.75
CA GLN A 17 -37.58 -0.54 4.76
C GLN A 17 -36.64 0.65 4.86
N PHE A 18 -37.17 1.85 5.03
CA PHE A 18 -36.37 3.06 5.23
C PHE A 18 -35.53 2.99 6.51
N MET A 19 -36.11 2.52 7.63
CA MET A 19 -35.35 2.31 8.87
C MET A 19 -34.32 1.19 8.76
N ASN A 20 -34.59 0.13 8.01
CA ASN A 20 -33.60 -0.91 7.72
C ASN A 20 -32.44 -0.35 6.89
N LEU A 21 -32.71 0.49 5.89
CA LEU A 21 -31.67 1.16 5.11
C LEU A 21 -30.77 2.02 6.01
N LEU A 22 -31.36 2.81 6.91
CA LEU A 22 -30.59 3.63 7.85
C LEU A 22 -29.77 2.77 8.82
N THR A 23 -30.39 1.71 9.36
CA THR A 23 -29.73 0.82 10.33
C THR A 23 -28.58 0.05 9.68
N PHE A 24 -28.83 -0.64 8.57
CA PHE A 24 -27.77 -1.39 7.88
C PHE A 24 -26.79 -0.47 7.15
N GLY A 25 -27.22 0.71 6.72
CA GLY A 25 -26.34 1.73 6.14
C GLY A 25 -25.32 2.24 7.16
N THR A 26 -25.76 2.55 8.37
CA THR A 26 -24.85 2.98 9.46
C THR A 26 -23.93 1.84 9.92
N VAL A 27 -24.46 0.63 10.11
CA VAL A 27 -23.63 -0.56 10.45
C VAL A 27 -22.58 -0.84 9.37
N THR A 28 -22.96 -0.75 8.09
CA THR A 28 -22.03 -0.92 6.96
C THR A 28 -20.97 0.18 6.97
N GLY A 29 -21.35 1.43 7.24
CA GLY A 29 -20.41 2.55 7.37
C GLY A 29 -19.34 2.30 8.45
N VAL A 30 -19.75 1.82 9.63
CA VAL A 30 -18.83 1.46 10.71
C VAL A 30 -17.94 0.28 10.30
N ALA A 31 -18.51 -0.76 9.69
CA ALA A 31 -17.76 -1.92 9.23
C ALA A 31 -16.70 -1.54 8.19
N LEU A 32 -17.02 -0.68 7.22
CA LEU A 32 -16.07 -0.18 6.23
C LEU A 32 -14.98 0.68 6.88
N GLY A 33 -15.35 1.55 7.84
CA GLY A 33 -14.40 2.36 8.58
C GLY A 33 -13.39 1.52 9.38
N ALA A 34 -13.85 0.43 9.99
CA ALA A 34 -12.99 -0.51 10.71
C ALA A 34 -12.16 -1.41 9.79
N LEU A 35 -12.71 -1.82 8.64
CA LEU A 35 -12.03 -2.69 7.67
C LEU A 35 -10.96 -1.93 6.86
N TYR A 36 -11.17 -0.64 6.57
CA TYR A 36 -10.23 0.18 5.82
C TYR A 36 -8.78 0.14 6.35
N PRO A 37 -8.50 0.38 7.65
CA PRO A 37 -7.14 0.30 8.17
C PRO A 37 -6.58 -1.12 8.12
N VAL A 38 -7.40 -2.16 8.28
CA VAL A 38 -6.96 -3.55 8.16
C VAL A 38 -6.48 -3.84 6.74
N VAL A 39 -7.27 -3.46 5.72
CA VAL A 39 -6.85 -3.61 4.32
C VAL A 39 -5.59 -2.80 4.04
N LYS A 40 -5.52 -1.55 4.53
CA LYS A 40 -4.37 -0.68 4.33
C LYS A 40 -3.10 -1.19 5.01
N TYR A 41 -3.22 -1.90 6.13
CA TYR A 41 -2.10 -2.52 6.83
C TYR A 41 -1.40 -3.60 5.98
N PHE A 42 -2.15 -4.34 5.17
CA PHE A 42 -1.58 -5.34 4.25
C PHE A 42 -0.95 -4.73 2.99
N ILE A 43 -1.17 -3.44 2.71
CA ILE A 43 -0.51 -2.75 1.60
C ILE A 43 0.84 -2.26 2.12
N PRO A 44 1.97 -2.78 1.60
CA PRO A 44 3.29 -2.37 2.07
C PRO A 44 3.50 -0.87 1.84
N PRO A 45 4.06 -0.14 2.81
CA PRO A 45 4.41 1.25 2.61
C PRO A 45 5.48 1.35 1.52
N VAL A 46 5.32 2.30 0.61
CA VAL A 46 6.37 2.66 -0.33
C VAL A 46 7.54 3.27 0.46
N SER A 47 8.74 2.72 0.29
CA SER A 47 9.95 3.34 0.80
C SER A 47 10.12 4.71 0.17
N GLY A 48 10.35 5.73 0.99
CA GLY A 48 10.59 7.09 0.51
C GLY A 48 11.87 7.12 -0.32
N ALA A 49 11.74 7.28 -1.64
CA ALA A 49 12.88 7.58 -2.50
C ALA A 49 13.17 9.08 -2.40
N ALA A 50 14.34 9.43 -1.84
CA ALA A 50 14.82 10.80 -1.78
C ALA A 50 15.28 11.24 -3.18
N GLY A 51 14.33 11.68 -4.02
CA GLY A 51 14.61 11.96 -5.42
C GLY A 51 14.93 10.68 -6.21
N GLY A 52 14.98 10.75 -7.53
CA GLY A 52 15.18 9.57 -8.40
C GLY A 52 16.52 8.83 -8.26
N GLY A 53 17.33 9.13 -7.24
CA GLY A 53 18.62 8.49 -6.96
C GLY A 53 18.58 7.63 -5.71
N ALA A 54 19.14 6.42 -5.80
CA ALA A 54 19.44 5.56 -4.65
C ALA A 54 20.95 5.28 -4.60
N THR A 55 21.52 5.19 -3.40
CA THR A 55 22.90 4.76 -3.20
C THR A 55 23.02 3.27 -3.53
N ALA A 56 24.00 2.91 -4.35
CA ALA A 56 24.28 1.50 -4.65
C ALA A 56 24.86 0.80 -3.41
N LYS A 57 24.40 -0.42 -3.14
CA LYS A 57 24.85 -1.24 -2.01
C LYS A 57 25.54 -2.53 -2.45
N ASP A 58 26.47 -3.01 -1.63
CA ASP A 58 27.13 -4.30 -1.82
C ASP A 58 26.23 -5.47 -1.35
N GLU A 59 26.74 -6.69 -1.49
CA GLU A 59 26.04 -7.92 -1.08
C GLU A 59 25.70 -7.97 0.42
N LEU A 60 26.41 -7.19 1.24
CA LEU A 60 26.23 -7.08 2.69
C LEU A 60 25.32 -5.90 3.07
N GLY A 61 24.85 -5.11 2.10
CA GLY A 61 24.01 -3.93 2.30
C GLY A 61 24.77 -2.65 2.67
N ASN A 62 26.11 -2.67 2.64
CA ASN A 62 26.93 -1.48 2.86
C ASN A 62 26.96 -0.60 1.60
N ASP A 63 27.14 0.70 1.79
CA ASP A 63 27.22 1.62 0.66
C ASP A 63 28.53 1.44 -0.10
N VAL A 64 28.43 1.37 -1.44
CA VAL A 64 29.58 1.21 -2.32
C VAL A 64 30.35 2.53 -2.40
N SER A 65 31.58 2.54 -1.87
CA SER A 65 32.52 3.65 -2.04
C SER A 65 33.25 3.52 -3.37
N VAL A 66 33.19 4.55 -4.21
CA VAL A 66 33.79 4.55 -5.56
C VAL A 66 35.30 4.27 -5.50
N SER A 67 36.04 4.85 -4.54
CA SER A 67 37.49 4.62 -4.44
C SER A 67 37.82 3.17 -4.14
N LYS A 68 37.18 2.57 -3.13
CA LYS A 68 37.38 1.16 -2.77
C LYS A 68 36.91 0.20 -3.87
N PHE A 69 35.89 0.60 -4.62
CA PHE A 69 35.39 -0.20 -5.74
C PHE A 69 36.40 -0.25 -6.89
N LEU A 70 37.07 0.86 -7.19
CA LEU A 70 38.10 0.94 -8.22
C LEU A 70 39.43 0.30 -7.80
N GLU A 71 39.79 0.34 -6.51
CA GLU A 71 41.03 -0.27 -6.00
C GLU A 71 41.08 -1.80 -6.19
N ASN A 72 39.92 -2.46 -6.14
CA ASN A 72 39.84 -3.92 -6.17
C ASN A 72 39.51 -4.49 -7.56
N ARG A 73 39.38 -3.65 -8.60
CA ARG A 73 38.80 -4.06 -9.90
C ARG A 73 39.56 -3.47 -11.08
N ASN A 74 39.69 -4.29 -12.13
CA ASN A 74 40.34 -3.88 -13.38
C ASN A 74 39.33 -3.25 -14.35
N ALA A 75 39.85 -2.49 -15.33
CA ALA A 75 39.04 -1.94 -16.42
C ALA A 75 38.31 -3.06 -17.20
N GLY A 76 37.05 -2.81 -17.53
CA GLY A 76 36.15 -3.75 -18.20
C GLY A 76 35.41 -4.71 -17.27
N ASP A 77 35.67 -4.69 -15.95
CA ASP A 77 34.96 -5.54 -14.99
C ASP A 77 33.50 -5.12 -14.82
N ARG A 78 32.62 -6.12 -14.67
CA ARG A 78 31.17 -5.95 -14.53
C ARG A 78 30.74 -6.61 -13.24
N ASN A 79 30.35 -5.81 -12.26
CA ASN A 79 29.90 -6.34 -10.97
C ASN A 79 28.45 -5.98 -10.68
N LEU A 80 27.74 -6.92 -10.05
CA LEU A 80 26.38 -6.71 -9.58
C LEU A 80 26.41 -5.98 -8.24
N VAL A 81 25.63 -4.91 -8.16
CA VAL A 81 25.33 -4.20 -6.92
C VAL A 81 23.83 -4.10 -6.75
N GLN A 82 23.38 -3.91 -5.52
CA GLN A 82 22.00 -3.56 -5.27
C GLN A 82 21.76 -2.13 -5.76
N GLY A 83 20.99 -1.99 -6.83
CA GLY A 83 20.66 -0.72 -7.47
C GLY A 83 19.30 -0.17 -7.05
N LEU A 84 18.63 0.51 -7.98
CA LEU A 84 17.33 1.12 -7.75
C LEU A 84 16.29 0.06 -7.36
N LYS A 85 15.44 0.37 -6.37
CA LYS A 85 14.38 -0.54 -5.86
C LYS A 85 14.88 -1.90 -5.36
N GLY A 86 16.19 -2.06 -5.16
CA GLY A 86 16.79 -3.32 -4.76
C GLY A 86 17.11 -4.27 -5.91
N ASP A 87 16.91 -3.86 -7.16
CA ASP A 87 17.21 -4.69 -8.31
C ASP A 87 18.73 -4.81 -8.53
N PRO A 88 19.24 -6.01 -8.84
CA PRO A 88 20.67 -6.20 -9.13
C PRO A 88 21.03 -5.45 -10.41
N THR A 89 21.91 -4.46 -10.29
CA THR A 89 22.34 -3.58 -11.39
C THR A 89 23.84 -3.71 -11.61
N TYR A 90 24.28 -3.80 -12.86
CA TYR A 90 25.71 -3.84 -13.18
C TYR A 90 26.34 -2.45 -13.08
N ILE A 91 27.41 -2.35 -12.29
CA ILE A 91 28.40 -1.28 -12.42
C ILE A 91 29.53 -1.82 -13.30
N VAL A 92 29.88 -1.04 -14.33
CA VAL A 92 30.99 -1.33 -15.24
C VAL A 92 32.10 -0.33 -14.95
N VAL A 93 33.33 -0.83 -14.74
CA VAL A 93 34.52 0.01 -14.67
C VAL A 93 35.00 0.25 -16.09
N ASP A 94 34.89 1.49 -16.57
CA ASP A 94 35.46 1.89 -17.88
C ASP A 94 36.94 2.26 -17.73
N SER A 95 37.69 2.18 -18.83
CA SER A 95 39.15 2.35 -18.89
C SER A 95 39.64 3.75 -18.52
#